data_AF-A0A9Q3MAA9-F1
#
_entry.id   AF-A0A9Q3MAA9-F1
#
_cell.length_a   1.000
_cell.length_b   1.000
_cell.length_c   1.000
_cell.angle_alpha   90.00
_cell.angle_beta   90.00
_cell.angle_gamma   90.00
#
_symmetry.space_group_name_H-M   'P 1'
#
loop_
_entity.id
_entity.type
_entity.pdbx_description
1 polymer ?
#
loop_
_entity_poly.entity_id
_entity_poly.type
_entity_poly.pdbx_seq_one_letter_code
_entity_poly.pdbx_strand_id
1 'polypeptide(L)'
;MLDSQSIHLKALDSADLQRLQVVLDVICREAGKAVRSPEMQELAALLIRLYRHGLTNEDKLLSVGRLAAARKGHSPAAAATAGRRSKRPVRQLSLTRSSS
;
A
#
# COMPACT_ATOMS: atom_id res chain seq x y z
N MET A 1 -18.74 39.71 5.52
CA MET A 1 -17.36 39.38 5.93
C MET A 1 -17.29 37.88 6.10
N LEU A 2 -16.43 37.20 5.34
CA LEU A 2 -16.32 35.74 5.37
C LEU A 2 -15.44 35.35 6.56
N ASP A 3 -16.04 34.73 7.57
CA ASP A 3 -15.31 34.18 8.71
C ASP A 3 -14.27 33.18 8.20
N SER A 4 -13.02 33.60 8.26
CA SER A 4 -11.86 32.78 7.96
C SER A 4 -11.70 31.76 9.08
N GLN A 5 -12.46 30.65 9.00
CA GLN A 5 -12.26 29.49 9.86
C GLN A 5 -10.96 28.82 9.44
N SER A 6 -9.84 29.31 9.98
CA SER A 6 -8.57 28.61 9.92
C SER A 6 -8.78 27.22 10.52
N ILE A 7 -8.73 26.20 9.67
CA ILE A 7 -8.75 24.81 10.11
C ILE A 7 -7.48 24.62 10.93
N HIS A 8 -7.59 24.70 12.26
CA HIS A 8 -6.50 24.43 13.19
C HIS A 8 -6.20 22.93 13.15
N LEU A 9 -5.36 22.52 12.20
CA LEU A 9 -4.83 21.16 12.11
C LEU A 9 -3.93 20.93 13.32
N LYS A 10 -4.15 19.83 14.05
CA LYS A 10 -3.26 19.44 15.15
C LYS A 10 -1.83 19.29 14.62
N ALA A 11 -0.86 19.90 15.28
CA ALA A 11 0.55 19.64 15.04
C ALA A 11 0.90 18.25 15.60
N LEU A 12 1.64 17.45 14.84
CA LEU A 12 2.10 16.15 15.29
C LEU A 12 3.37 16.33 16.11
N ASP A 13 3.37 15.80 17.33
CA ASP A 13 4.58 15.63 18.12
C ASP A 13 5.20 14.24 17.90
N SER A 14 6.34 13.98 18.55
CA SER A 14 7.03 12.70 18.45
C SER A 14 6.20 11.52 18.97
N ALA A 15 5.39 11.73 20.01
CA ALA A 15 4.54 10.69 20.58
C ALA A 15 3.38 10.35 19.63
N ASP A 16 2.82 11.35 18.95
CA ASP A 16 1.81 11.17 17.92
C ASP A 16 2.37 10.39 16.72
N LEU A 17 3.59 10.72 16.28
CA LEU A 17 4.27 9.98 15.21
C LEU A 17 4.55 8.53 15.61
N GLN A 18 4.96 8.28 16.86
CA GLN A 18 5.19 6.93 17.37
C GLN A 18 3.90 6.11 17.40
N ARG A 19 2.78 6.70 17.84
CA ARG A 19 1.46 6.04 17.79
C ARG A 19 1.05 5.68 16.36
N LEU A 20 1.19 6.63 15.44
CA LEU A 20 0.88 6.40 14.03
C LEU A 20 1.76 5.31 13.41
N GLN A 21 3.02 5.23 13.82
CA GLN A 21 3.92 4.17 13.38
C GLN A 21 3.50 2.79 13.91
N VAL A 22 3.09 2.67 15.18
CA VAL A 22 2.58 1.42 15.74
C VAL A 22 1.35 0.93 14.98
N VAL A 23 0.40 1.82 14.69
CA VAL A 23 -0.80 1.50 13.89
C VAL A 23 -0.40 1.01 12.50
N LEU A 24 0.51 1.72 11.82
CA LEU A 24 0.95 1.35 10.48
C LEU A 24 1.66 -0.02 10.46
N ASP A 25 2.49 -0.30 11.46
CA ASP A 25 3.20 -1.58 11.58
C ASP A 25 2.24 -2.76 11.76
N VAL A 26 1.17 -2.59 12.55
CA VAL A 26 0.12 -3.60 12.70
C VAL A 26 -0.53 -3.90 11.35
N ILE A 27 -0.93 -2.86 10.61
CA ILE A 27 -1.58 -3.03 9.31
C ILE A 27 -0.61 -3.64 8.28
N CYS A 28 0.66 -3.25 8.30
CA CYS A 28 1.68 -3.84 7.43
C CYS A 28 1.84 -5.34 7.66
N ARG A 29 1.87 -5.77 8.93
CA ARG A 29 1.94 -7.20 9.31
C ARG A 29 0.70 -7.96 8.85
N GLU A 30 -0.49 -7.40 9.07
CA GLU A 30 -1.75 -8.01 8.64
C GLU A 30 -1.85 -8.11 7.10
N ALA A 31 -1.37 -7.11 6.38
CA ALA A 31 -1.39 -7.08 4.92
C ALA A 31 -0.22 -7.84 4.27
N GLY A 32 0.77 -8.30 5.05
CA GLY A 32 1.99 -8.92 4.53
C GLY A 32 2.83 -7.99 3.65
N LYS A 33 2.74 -6.67 3.85
CA LYS A 33 3.46 -5.66 3.06
C LYS A 33 4.55 -4.98 3.88
N ALA A 34 5.63 -4.59 3.21
CA ALA A 34 6.66 -3.77 3.83
C ALA A 34 6.14 -2.36 4.07
N VAL A 35 6.52 -1.74 5.19
CA VAL A 35 6.19 -0.35 5.54
C VAL A 35 6.59 0.64 4.43
N ARG A 36 7.67 0.35 3.71
CA ARG A 36 8.16 1.17 2.60
C ARG A 36 7.49 0.89 1.25
N SER A 37 6.50 0.00 1.19
CA SER A 37 5.76 -0.22 -0.06
C SER A 37 4.98 1.05 -0.43
N PRO A 38 4.81 1.36 -1.72
CA PRO A 38 4.05 2.53 -2.15
C PRO A 38 2.65 2.56 -1.53
N GLU A 39 1.98 1.41 -1.43
CA GLU A 39 0.64 1.35 -0.86
C GLU A 39 0.62 1.66 0.64
N MET A 40 1.65 1.23 1.37
CA MET A 40 1.76 1.51 2.81
C MET A 40 2.20 2.95 3.09
N GLN A 41 2.95 3.58 2.19
CA GLN A 41 3.25 5.02 2.26
C GLN A 41 2.01 5.89 2.06
N GLU A 42 1.15 5.53 1.11
CA GLU A 42 -0.13 6.24 0.92
C GLU A 42 -1.05 6.07 2.14
N LEU A 43 -1.06 4.87 2.73
CA LEU A 43 -1.79 4.60 3.95
C LEU A 43 -1.26 5.43 5.12
N ALA A 44 0.06 5.55 5.26
CA ALA A 44 0.68 6.41 6.28
C ALA A 44 0.24 7.86 6.12
N ALA A 45 0.24 8.40 4.89
CA ALA A 45 -0.24 9.74 4.61
C ALA A 45 -1.73 9.92 4.94
N LEU A 46 -2.56 8.89 4.72
CA LEU A 46 -3.96 8.90 5.11
C LEU A 46 -4.12 8.96 6.64
N LEU A 47 -3.43 8.09 7.37
CA LEU A 47 -3.48 8.06 8.84
C LEU A 47 -3.03 9.39 9.45
N ILE A 48 -1.96 10.00 8.94
CA ILE A 48 -1.49 11.33 9.34
C ILE A 48 -2.58 12.38 9.14
N ARG A 49 -3.25 12.42 7.98
CA ARG A 49 -4.33 13.39 7.73
C ARG A 49 -5.48 13.21 8.72
N LEU A 50 -5.94 11.97 8.90
CA LEU A 50 -7.03 11.66 9.84
C LEU A 50 -6.69 12.08 11.26
N TYR A 51 -5.47 11.81 11.70
CA TYR A 51 -4.99 12.20 13.02
C TYR A 51 -4.98 13.72 13.22
N ARG A 52 -4.51 14.47 12.22
CA ARG A 52 -4.50 15.93 12.25
C ARG A 52 -5.89 16.56 12.24
N HIS A 53 -6.89 15.83 11.73
CA HIS A 53 -8.31 16.18 11.79
C HIS A 53 -9.00 15.73 13.08
N GLY A 54 -8.27 15.15 14.04
CA GLY A 54 -8.78 14.81 15.37
C GLY A 54 -9.09 13.32 15.58
N LEU A 55 -8.86 12.45 14.60
CA LEU A 55 -9.04 11.01 14.77
C LEU A 55 -7.81 10.41 15.48
N THR A 56 -7.82 10.49 16.81
CA THR A 56 -6.70 10.09 17.68
C THR A 56 -6.89 8.73 18.34
N ASN A 57 -8.09 8.14 18.25
CA ASN A 57 -8.39 6.82 18.80
C ASN A 57 -7.75 5.71 17.95
N GLU A 58 -6.96 4.87 18.59
CA GLU A 58 -6.16 3.82 17.95
C GLU A 58 -7.02 2.75 17.24
N ASP A 59 -8.07 2.26 17.90
CA ASP A 59 -8.96 1.25 17.31
C ASP A 59 -9.66 1.77 16.05
N LYS A 60 -10.02 3.06 16.04
CA LYS A 60 -10.60 3.72 14.86
C LYS A 60 -9.57 3.86 13.75
N LEU A 61 -8.32 4.24 14.07
CA LEU A 61 -7.23 4.32 13.09
C LEU A 61 -6.95 2.95 12.46
N LEU A 62 -6.90 1.89 13.28
CA LEU A 62 -6.74 0.51 12.80
C LEU A 62 -7.90 0.09 11.90
N SER A 63 -9.15 0.35 12.32
CA SER A 63 -10.34 -0.02 11.55
C SER A 63 -10.36 0.66 10.17
N VAL A 64 -10.11 1.97 10.11
CA VAL A 64 -10.04 2.72 8.85
C VAL A 64 -8.83 2.30 8.02
N GLY A 65 -7.69 2.06 8.67
CA GLY A 65 -6.47 1.64 8.00
C GLY A 65 -6.60 0.26 7.34
N ARG A 66 -7.19 -0.72 8.03
CA ARG A 66 -7.54 -2.04 7.49
C ARG A 66 -8.49 -1.94 6.30
N LEU A 67 -9.54 -1.12 6.42
CA LEU A 67 -10.49 -0.88 5.33
C LEU A 67 -9.80 -0.31 4.09
N ALA A 68 -8.92 0.68 4.27
CA ALA A 68 -8.17 1.28 3.16
C ALA A 68 -7.18 0.28 2.51
N ALA A 69 -6.46 -0.49 3.32
CA ALA A 69 -5.55 -1.53 2.85
C ALA A 69 -6.29 -2.62 2.05
N ALA A 70 -7.44 -3.07 2.54
CA ALA A 70 -8.29 -4.06 1.86
C ALA A 70 -8.85 -3.52 0.53
N ARG A 71 -9.29 -2.26 0.47
CA ARG A 71 -9.80 -1.65 -0.78
C ARG A 71 -8.72 -1.59 -1.86
N LYS A 72 -7.47 -1.29 -1.49
CA LYS A 72 -6.36 -1.20 -2.46
C LYS A 72 -5.91 -2.58 -2.97
N GLY A 73 -6.09 -3.64 -2.19
CA GLY A 73 -5.87 -5.02 -2.62
C GLY A 73 -6.87 -5.53 -3.67
N HIS A 74 -8.04 -4.89 -3.79
CA HIS A 74 -9.08 -5.28 -4.75
C HIS A 74 -9.07 -4.49 -6.07
N SER A 75 -8.09 -3.59 -6.28
CA SER A 75 -7.93 -2.96 -7.59
C SER A 75 -7.46 -4.02 -8.61
N PRO A 76 -8.22 -4.29 -9.69
CA PRO A 76 -7.95 -5.39 -10.63
C PRO A 76 -6.66 -5.19 -11.47
N ALA A 77 -5.90 -4.12 -11.23
CA ALA A 77 -4.67 -3.82 -11.96
C ALA A 77 -3.49 -4.75 -11.62
N ALA A 78 -3.49 -5.42 -10.46
CA ALA A 78 -2.38 -6.30 -10.04
C ALA A 78 -2.55 -7.77 -10.47
N ALA A 79 -3.74 -8.19 -10.90
CA ALA A 79 -3.98 -9.57 -11.34
C ALA A 79 -3.54 -9.83 -12.80
N ALA A 80 -3.15 -8.80 -13.55
CA ALA A 80 -2.83 -8.93 -14.98
C ALA A 80 -1.41 -9.43 -15.28
N THR A 81 -0.50 -9.53 -14.30
CA THR A 81 0.91 -9.90 -14.54
C THR A 81 1.31 -11.29 -14.03
N ALA A 82 0.42 -12.01 -13.33
CA ALA A 82 0.71 -13.34 -12.79
C ALA A 82 0.27 -14.52 -13.70
N GLY A 83 0.04 -14.28 -15.00
CA GLY A 83 -0.63 -15.25 -15.87
C GLY A 83 -0.10 -15.36 -17.29
N ARG A 84 1.22 -15.37 -17.54
CA ARG A 84 1.73 -15.81 -18.85
C ARG A 84 3.16 -16.38 -18.80
N ARG A 85 3.32 -17.55 -18.17
CA ARG A 85 4.53 -18.35 -18.33
C ARG A 85 4.17 -19.79 -18.67
N SER A 86 3.88 -20.05 -19.95
CA SER A 86 4.05 -21.36 -20.59
C SER A 86 3.85 -21.24 -22.08
N LYS A 87 4.97 -21.18 -22.82
CA LYS A 87 5.22 -21.86 -24.10
C LYS A 87 6.62 -21.48 -24.55
N ARG A 88 7.60 -22.31 -24.19
CA ARG A 88 8.92 -22.33 -24.85
C ARG A 88 8.69 -22.74 -26.31
N PRO A 89 9.07 -21.95 -27.33
CA PRO A 89 9.36 -22.53 -28.62
C PRO A 89 10.76 -23.15 -28.54
N VAL A 90 10.83 -24.47 -28.67
CA VAL A 90 12.10 -25.18 -28.88
C VAL A 90 12.66 -24.69 -30.21
N ARG A 91 13.78 -23.97 -30.15
CA ARG A 91 14.65 -23.68 -31.28
C ARG A 91 15.12 -25.02 -31.85
N GLN A 92 14.62 -25.40 -33.02
CA GLN A 92 15.25 -26.44 -33.82
C GLN A 92 16.25 -25.75 -34.76
N LEU A 93 17.50 -25.67 -34.32
CA LEU A 93 18.62 -25.28 -35.18
C LEU A 93 19.13 -26.55 -35.89
N SER A 94 18.96 -26.53 -37.21
CA SER A 94 19.66 -27.25 -38.28
C SER A 94 20.94 -28.03 -37.92
N LEU A 95 21.04 -29.27 -38.40
CA LEU A 95 22.32 -29.85 -38.82
C LEU A 95 22.16 -30.67 -40.11
N THR A 96 22.87 -30.18 -41.12
CA THR A 96 23.29 -30.85 -42.34
C THR A 96 24.01 -32.18 -42.04
N ARG A 97 23.70 -33.25 -42.77
CA ARG A 97 24.71 -34.29 -43.05
C ARG A 97 24.38 -35.09 -44.31
N SER A 98 25.40 -35.19 -45.15
CA SER A 98 25.52 -35.84 -46.46
C SER A 98 25.37 -37.37 -46.46
N SER A 99 25.36 -37.89 -47.70
CA SER A 99 25.71 -39.24 -48.18
C SER A 99 24.54 -40.24 -48.26
N SER A 100 24.32 -40.99 -49.34
CA SER A 100 25.17 -41.45 -50.46
C SER A 100 24.36 -41.62 -51.74
#